data_AF-A0A3P6EC74-F1
#
_entry.id   AF-A0A3P6EC74-F1
#
_cell.length_a   1.000
_cell.length_b   1.000
_cell.length_c   1.000
_cell.angle_alpha   90.00
_cell.angle_beta   90.00
_cell.angle_gamma   90.00
#
_symmetry.space_group_name_H-M   'P 1'
#
loop_
_entity.id
_entity.type
_entity.pdbx_description
1 polymer ?
#
loop_
_entity_poly.entity_id
_entity_poly.type
_entity_poly.pdbx_seq_one_letter_code
_entity_poly.pdbx_strand_id
1 'polypeptide(L)'
;MAFFVSHSTDFVGAEPSRYFGLFNANESASTLAVELDISKALDVLDINDNHVGIDVNRAVSVQSANASYYSDKEGRKIDMKLVSGQPIQVWVDYEGTTLNVSLSPLKNQKPSRPLLSSTSINLTEIVQGRRMFVGFSGSTGSGVVNQYVLGWSFSKSMASLQKIDVSKLPKAPYPSNKNKYTSLVYDILLGLLAFLVLGLFFGAYMYRRNLYIECRRWITSLHKAHRITGPNPASRIDLVGSVVKPIGLTLEYF
;
A
#
# COMPACT_ATOMS: atom_id res chain seq x y z
N MET A 1 -8.97 8.72 9.28
CA MET A 1 -8.20 8.99 10.53
C MET A 1 -9.13 9.70 11.48
N ALA A 2 -9.02 9.49 12.78
CA ALA A 2 -9.81 10.22 13.77
C ALA A 2 -8.93 10.70 14.94
N PHE A 3 -9.23 11.90 15.44
CA PHE A 3 -8.83 12.30 16.80
C PHE A 3 -9.91 11.79 17.76
N PHE A 4 -9.54 11.19 18.88
CA PHE A 4 -10.52 10.64 19.82
C PHE A 4 -10.29 11.09 21.26
N VAL A 5 -11.38 11.01 22.04
CA VAL A 5 -11.40 11.08 23.50
C VAL A 5 -12.15 9.83 24.01
N SER A 6 -11.52 9.02 24.84
CA SER A 6 -12.08 7.74 25.32
C SER A 6 -11.77 7.51 26.81
N HIS A 7 -12.56 6.64 27.45
CA HIS A 7 -12.37 6.22 28.84
C HIS A 7 -11.18 5.28 28.99
N SER A 8 -10.86 4.54 27.92
CA SER A 8 -9.88 3.48 27.89
C SER A 8 -8.98 3.63 26.66
N THR A 9 -7.77 3.09 26.76
CA THR A 9 -6.89 2.85 25.61
C THR A 9 -7.04 1.45 25.04
N ASP A 10 -7.90 0.63 25.65
CA ASP A 10 -8.24 -0.70 25.17
C ASP A 10 -9.42 -0.60 24.20
N PHE A 11 -9.17 -0.97 22.94
CA PHE A 11 -10.14 -1.00 21.84
C PHE A 11 -10.35 -2.44 21.34
N VAL A 12 -10.23 -3.44 22.22
CA VAL A 12 -10.59 -4.83 21.89
C VAL A 12 -12.00 -4.88 21.32
N GLY A 13 -12.15 -5.53 20.17
CA GLY A 13 -13.42 -5.63 19.45
C GLY A 13 -13.73 -4.47 18.51
N ALA A 14 -12.93 -3.39 18.50
CA ALA A 14 -13.06 -2.34 17.50
C ALA A 14 -12.60 -2.83 16.12
N GLU A 15 -13.32 -2.38 15.09
CA GLU A 15 -13.12 -2.81 13.71
C GLU A 15 -12.25 -1.82 12.91
N PRO A 16 -11.52 -2.28 11.88
CA PRO A 16 -10.78 -1.41 10.98
C PRO A 16 -11.71 -0.73 9.95
N SER A 17 -11.13 -0.10 8.92
CA SER A 17 -11.85 0.59 7.85
C SER A 17 -12.76 1.72 8.40
N ARG A 18 -14.06 1.69 8.11
CA ARG A 18 -15.02 2.77 8.45
C ARG A 18 -15.20 3.02 9.96
N TYR A 19 -14.67 2.14 10.81
CA TYR A 19 -14.76 2.28 12.27
C TYR A 19 -13.47 2.81 12.90
N PHE A 20 -12.44 3.12 12.10
CA PHE A 20 -11.16 3.70 12.52
C PHE A 20 -10.39 2.96 13.62
N GLY A 21 -10.73 1.70 13.94
CA GLY A 21 -10.20 1.00 15.12
C GLY A 21 -10.68 1.59 16.45
N LEU A 22 -11.80 2.30 16.45
CA LEU A 22 -12.40 2.95 17.63
C LEU A 22 -13.79 2.41 17.97
N PHE A 23 -14.54 1.97 16.95
CA PHE A 23 -15.92 1.54 17.06
C PHE A 23 -16.10 0.12 16.50
N ASN A 24 -17.29 -0.44 16.68
CA ASN A 24 -17.71 -1.66 16.00
C ASN A 24 -19.17 -1.50 15.52
N ALA A 25 -19.65 -2.45 14.72
CA ALA A 25 -21.00 -2.36 14.15
C ALA A 25 -22.13 -2.57 15.17
N ASN A 26 -21.85 -3.31 16.25
CA ASN A 26 -22.88 -3.94 17.08
C ASN A 26 -22.96 -3.38 18.49
N GLU A 27 -21.97 -2.61 18.94
CA GLU A 27 -21.86 -2.12 20.30
C GLU A 27 -21.63 -0.61 20.34
N SER A 28 -22.10 0.00 21.42
CA SER A 28 -21.82 1.40 21.72
C SER A 28 -20.47 1.49 22.42
N ALA A 29 -19.57 2.32 21.90
CA ALA A 29 -18.36 2.69 22.61
C ALA A 29 -18.65 3.74 23.70
N SER A 30 -17.61 4.13 24.45
CA SER A 30 -17.58 5.30 25.34
C SER A 30 -16.50 6.25 24.84
N THR A 31 -16.72 6.76 23.63
CA THR A 31 -15.71 7.43 22.81
C THR A 31 -16.35 8.58 22.02
N LEU A 32 -15.77 9.77 22.11
CA LEU A 32 -15.97 10.86 21.15
C LEU A 32 -14.87 10.77 20.10
N ALA A 33 -15.20 10.90 18.81
CA ALA A 33 -14.21 11.05 17.77
C ALA A 33 -14.53 12.23 16.83
N VAL A 34 -13.48 12.87 16.33
CA VAL A 34 -13.53 13.78 15.19
C VAL A 34 -12.85 13.08 14.03
N GLU A 35 -13.65 12.66 13.06
CA GLU A 35 -13.18 11.90 11.90
C GLU A 35 -12.79 12.81 10.74
N LEU A 36 -11.75 12.38 10.03
CA LEU A 36 -11.38 12.83 8.70
C LEU A 36 -11.56 11.62 7.78
N ASP A 37 -12.73 11.55 7.14
CA ASP A 37 -13.12 10.41 6.31
C ASP A 37 -12.91 10.70 4.83
N ILE A 38 -12.26 9.74 4.18
CA ILE A 38 -11.81 9.74 2.80
C ILE A 38 -12.47 8.62 1.97
N SER A 39 -13.46 7.94 2.55
CA SER A 39 -14.24 6.90 1.91
C SER A 39 -15.71 7.11 2.23
N LYS A 40 -16.60 6.55 1.41
CA LYS A 40 -18.03 6.58 1.67
C LYS A 40 -18.50 5.18 2.02
N ALA A 41 -19.01 5.01 3.22
CA ALA A 41 -19.64 3.81 3.75
C ALA A 41 -21.12 4.09 4.03
N LEU A 42 -22.00 3.44 3.27
CA LEU A 42 -23.44 3.68 3.34
C LEU A 42 -24.07 3.18 4.65
N ASP A 43 -23.50 2.14 5.25
CA ASP A 43 -23.98 1.52 6.48
C ASP A 43 -23.71 2.35 7.73
N VAL A 44 -22.77 3.30 7.67
CA VAL A 44 -22.54 4.32 8.70
C VAL A 44 -23.08 5.70 8.32
N LEU A 45 -23.85 5.77 7.22
CA LEU A 45 -24.56 6.97 6.75
C LEU A 45 -23.66 8.13 6.30
N ASP A 46 -22.49 7.82 5.76
CA ASP A 46 -21.57 8.84 5.23
C ASP A 46 -22.21 9.71 4.15
N ILE A 47 -22.00 11.02 4.28
CA ILE A 47 -22.53 12.00 3.32
C ILE A 47 -21.81 11.94 1.97
N ASN A 48 -20.49 11.67 1.96
CA ASN A 48 -19.64 11.48 0.77
C ASN A 48 -18.28 10.89 1.17
N ASP A 49 -17.35 10.78 0.23
CA ASP A 49 -16.01 10.23 0.38
C ASP A 49 -14.93 11.26 0.75
N ASN A 50 -15.32 12.44 1.25
CA ASN A 50 -14.42 13.54 1.61
C ASN A 50 -15.10 14.46 2.63
N HIS A 51 -15.23 14.00 3.86
CA HIS A 51 -15.96 14.72 4.91
C HIS A 51 -15.24 14.70 6.26
N VAL A 52 -15.70 15.60 7.13
CA VAL A 52 -15.33 15.67 8.53
C VAL A 52 -16.58 15.40 9.33
N GLY A 53 -16.44 14.63 10.41
CA GLY A 53 -17.55 14.21 11.25
C GLY A 53 -17.25 14.31 12.73
N ILE A 54 -18.32 14.35 13.52
CA ILE A 54 -18.29 14.22 14.98
C ILE A 54 -19.05 12.95 15.32
N ASP A 55 -18.33 11.97 15.86
CA ASP A 55 -18.85 10.65 16.20
C ASP A 55 -19.01 10.53 17.71
N VAL A 56 -20.20 10.12 18.15
CA VAL A 56 -20.48 9.88 19.56
C VAL A 56 -20.83 8.41 19.72
N ASN A 57 -19.93 7.66 20.34
CA ASN A 57 -20.05 6.25 20.70
C ASN A 57 -20.19 5.25 19.53
N ARG A 58 -20.29 5.71 18.28
CA ARG A 58 -20.40 4.89 17.07
C ARG A 58 -19.93 5.67 15.86
N ALA A 59 -19.60 4.97 14.76
CA ALA A 59 -19.15 5.58 13.51
C ALA A 59 -20.24 6.30 12.69
N VAL A 60 -21.48 6.39 13.21
CA VAL A 60 -22.50 7.24 12.60
C VAL A 60 -22.36 8.64 13.19
N SER A 61 -21.82 9.55 12.40
CA SER A 61 -21.64 10.95 12.75
C SER A 61 -22.93 11.62 13.24
N VAL A 62 -22.89 12.27 14.41
CA VAL A 62 -24.00 13.12 14.89
C VAL A 62 -24.06 14.46 14.14
N GLN A 63 -22.94 14.88 13.57
CA GLN A 63 -22.83 16.05 12.72
C GLN A 63 -21.66 15.87 11.76
N SER A 64 -21.87 16.08 10.47
CA SER A 64 -20.82 15.99 9.45
C SER A 64 -20.98 17.04 8.36
N ALA A 65 -19.88 17.34 7.66
CA ALA A 65 -19.86 18.24 6.53
C ALA A 65 -18.73 17.91 5.55
N ASN A 66 -18.92 18.21 4.26
CA ASN A 66 -17.88 18.10 3.25
C ASN A 66 -16.61 18.85 3.70
N ALA A 67 -15.45 18.22 3.53
CA ALA A 67 -14.19 18.82 3.93
C ALA A 67 -13.95 20.14 3.20
N SER A 68 -13.79 21.20 3.97
CA SER A 68 -13.74 22.58 3.50
C SER A 68 -13.33 23.49 4.65
N TYR A 69 -12.94 24.73 4.34
CA TYR A 69 -12.61 25.72 5.35
C TYR A 69 -13.15 27.10 4.97
N TYR A 70 -13.43 27.94 5.96
CA TYR A 70 -13.76 29.33 5.72
C TYR A 70 -12.46 30.14 5.57
N SER A 71 -12.26 30.76 4.41
CA SER A 71 -11.12 31.66 4.17
C SER A 71 -11.50 33.06 4.61
N ASP A 72 -10.93 33.53 5.72
CA ASP A 72 -11.16 34.88 6.22
C ASP A 72 -10.69 35.95 5.22
N LYS A 73 -9.62 35.64 4.47
CA LYS A 73 -9.10 36.51 3.41
C LYS A 73 -10.09 36.67 2.25
N GLU A 74 -10.79 35.60 1.89
CA GLU A 74 -11.72 35.60 0.75
C GLU A 74 -13.18 35.79 1.16
N GLY A 75 -13.48 35.78 2.47
CA GLY A 75 -14.83 35.91 3.01
C GLY A 75 -15.78 34.78 2.60
N ARG A 76 -15.24 33.60 2.24
CA ARG A 76 -16.04 32.49 1.69
C ARG A 76 -15.51 31.12 2.11
N LYS A 77 -16.39 30.13 1.99
CA LYS A 77 -16.05 28.71 2.11
C LYS A 77 -15.24 28.25 0.89
N ILE A 78 -14.19 27.49 1.14
CA ILE A 78 -13.31 26.88 0.12
C ILE A 78 -13.29 25.37 0.35
N ASP A 79 -13.64 24.62 -0.69
CA ASP A 79 -13.60 23.16 -0.66
C ASP A 79 -12.18 22.64 -0.53
N MET A 80 -12.03 21.54 0.19
CA MET A 80 -10.73 20.94 0.45
C MET A 80 -10.80 19.43 0.25
N LYS A 81 -9.75 18.88 -0.35
CA LYS A 81 -9.62 17.44 -0.53
C LYS A 81 -8.67 16.87 0.52
N LEU A 82 -9.19 16.01 1.39
CA LEU A 82 -8.41 15.36 2.46
C LEU A 82 -7.27 14.51 1.87
N VAL A 83 -7.53 13.86 0.73
CA VAL A 83 -6.53 13.06 0.00
C VAL A 83 -5.66 13.87 -0.97
N SER A 84 -5.53 15.19 -0.77
CA SER A 84 -4.67 16.05 -1.63
C SER A 84 -3.18 15.76 -1.48
N GLY A 85 -2.77 15.05 -0.42
CA GLY A 85 -1.37 14.84 -0.04
C GLY A 85 -0.70 16.10 0.54
N GLN A 86 -1.41 17.23 0.59
CA GLN A 86 -0.94 18.44 1.25
C GLN A 86 -1.25 18.37 2.75
N PRO A 87 -0.34 18.83 3.62
CA PRO A 87 -0.59 18.88 5.05
C PRO A 87 -1.79 19.78 5.40
N ILE A 88 -2.71 19.24 6.20
CA ILE A 88 -3.89 19.92 6.74
C ILE A 88 -3.68 20.09 8.24
N GLN A 89 -4.02 21.26 8.76
CA GLN A 89 -4.11 21.50 10.19
C GLN A 89 -5.58 21.44 10.63
N VAL A 90 -5.82 20.76 11.75
CA VAL A 90 -7.14 20.61 12.36
C VAL A 90 -7.11 21.19 13.77
N TRP A 91 -8.16 21.91 14.13
CA TRP A 91 -8.41 22.42 15.48
C TRP A 91 -9.68 21.79 16.00
N VAL A 92 -9.61 21.25 17.21
CA VAL A 92 -10.73 20.68 17.94
C VAL A 92 -10.81 21.43 19.26
N ASP A 93 -11.72 22.41 19.34
CA ASP A 93 -11.91 23.22 20.55
C ASP A 93 -13.18 22.79 21.25
N TYR A 94 -13.07 22.58 22.56
CA TYR A 94 -14.18 22.18 23.40
C TYR A 94 -14.35 23.18 24.54
N GLU A 95 -15.53 23.81 24.61
CA GLU A 95 -15.87 24.78 25.65
C GLU A 95 -17.30 24.53 26.16
N GLY A 96 -17.44 24.23 27.45
CA GLY A 96 -18.72 23.84 28.06
C GLY A 96 -19.24 22.53 27.47
N THR A 97 -20.23 22.61 26.59
CA THR A 97 -20.77 21.49 25.79
C THR A 97 -20.63 21.73 24.28
N THR A 98 -19.91 22.78 23.88
CA THR A 98 -19.71 23.15 22.48
C THR A 98 -18.41 22.55 21.97
N LEU A 99 -18.50 21.69 20.95
CA LEU A 99 -17.36 21.17 20.20
C LEU A 99 -17.30 21.87 18.85
N ASN A 100 -16.22 22.63 18.63
CA ASN A 100 -15.92 23.28 17.37
C ASN A 100 -14.79 22.53 16.65
N VAL A 101 -15.01 22.20 15.39
CA VAL A 101 -14.00 21.58 14.52
C VAL A 101 -13.70 22.52 13.37
N SER A 102 -12.45 22.96 13.27
CA SER A 102 -11.94 23.74 12.14
C SER A 102 -10.82 22.98 11.46
N LEU A 103 -10.64 23.22 10.17
CA LEU A 103 -9.51 22.71 9.41
C LEU A 103 -9.08 23.72 8.36
N SER A 104 -7.82 23.71 7.96
CA SER A 104 -7.30 24.52 6.86
C SER A 104 -5.94 23.97 6.39
N PRO A 105 -5.45 24.37 5.20
CA PRO A 105 -4.07 24.07 4.80
C PRO A 105 -3.06 24.53 5.86
N LEU A 106 -2.02 23.73 6.14
CA LEU A 106 -1.11 23.90 7.29
C LEU A 106 -0.49 25.31 7.45
N LYS A 107 -0.31 26.08 6.38
CA LYS A 107 0.27 27.43 6.43
C LYS A 107 -0.77 28.54 6.68
N ASN A 108 -2.04 28.20 6.65
CA ASN A 108 -3.12 29.15 6.90
C ASN A 108 -3.32 29.33 8.41
N GLN A 109 -3.85 30.49 8.79
CA GLN A 109 -4.32 30.67 10.16
C GLN A 109 -5.58 29.84 10.41
N LYS A 110 -5.91 29.63 11.68
CA LYS A 110 -7.19 29.01 12.08
C LYS A 110 -8.33 29.86 11.52
N PRO A 111 -9.28 29.27 10.76
CA PRO A 111 -10.47 29.99 10.29
C PRO A 111 -11.26 30.62 11.44
N SER A 112 -11.79 31.84 11.24
CA SER A 112 -12.68 32.49 12.22
C SER A 112 -14.01 31.76 12.42
N ARG A 113 -14.41 30.95 11.44
CA ARG A 113 -15.64 30.14 11.47
C ARG A 113 -15.28 28.66 11.45
N PRO A 114 -15.76 27.86 12.42
CA PRO A 114 -15.52 26.42 12.40
C PRO A 114 -16.29 25.75 11.24
N LEU A 115 -15.80 24.60 10.78
CA LEU A 115 -16.52 23.76 9.84
C LEU A 115 -17.75 23.15 10.52
N LEU A 116 -17.55 22.57 11.71
CA LEU A 116 -18.60 21.96 12.52
C LEU A 116 -18.67 22.65 13.88
N SER A 117 -19.88 22.85 14.37
CA SER A 117 -20.16 23.37 15.71
C SER A 117 -21.35 22.62 16.27
N SER A 118 -21.08 21.75 17.26
CA SER A 118 -22.12 21.00 17.98
C SER A 118 -22.18 21.50 19.42
N THR A 119 -23.35 21.97 19.85
CA THR A 119 -23.56 22.59 21.18
C THR A 119 -24.04 21.60 22.24
N SER A 120 -24.14 20.31 21.91
CA SER A 120 -24.73 19.25 22.73
C SER A 120 -23.75 18.13 23.08
N ILE A 121 -22.45 18.36 22.96
CA ILE A 121 -21.43 17.37 23.30
C ILE A 121 -21.11 17.47 24.78
N ASN A 122 -21.52 16.48 25.58
CA ASN A 122 -21.15 16.39 26.99
C ASN A 122 -20.09 15.29 27.19
N LEU A 123 -18.80 15.68 27.27
CA LEU A 123 -17.70 14.73 27.44
C LEU A 123 -17.83 13.86 28.70
N THR A 124 -18.41 14.38 29.77
CA THR A 124 -18.58 13.63 31.04
C THR A 124 -19.58 12.49 30.85
N GLU A 125 -20.66 12.72 30.11
CA GLU A 125 -21.68 11.72 29.81
C GLU A 125 -21.24 10.72 28.75
N ILE A 126 -20.41 11.15 27.79
CA ILE A 126 -19.92 10.29 26.70
C ILE A 126 -18.84 9.32 27.22
N VAL A 127 -17.84 9.86 27.93
CA VAL A 127 -16.63 9.12 28.31
C VAL A 127 -16.77 8.43 29.68
N GLN A 128 -17.86 8.67 30.42
CA GLN A 128 -18.31 7.93 31.62
C GLN A 128 -17.20 7.46 32.58
N GLY A 129 -16.21 8.32 32.80
CA GLY A 129 -14.90 7.91 33.27
C GLY A 129 -14.20 8.95 34.11
N ARG A 130 -13.42 8.51 35.09
CA ARG A 130 -12.59 9.41 35.92
C ARG A 130 -11.34 9.92 35.18
N ARG A 131 -10.93 9.20 34.15
CA ARG A 131 -9.78 9.51 33.29
C ARG A 131 -10.25 9.52 31.85
N MET A 132 -9.74 10.46 31.07
CA MET A 132 -9.98 10.55 29.64
C MET A 132 -8.62 10.45 28.94
N PHE A 133 -8.55 9.59 27.95
CA PHE A 133 -7.41 9.44 27.06
C PHE A 133 -7.72 10.13 25.75
N VAL A 134 -6.74 10.85 25.21
CA VAL A 134 -6.83 11.50 23.91
C VAL A 134 -5.75 10.97 23.00
N GLY A 135 -6.06 10.84 21.72
CA GLY A 135 -5.10 10.32 20.77
C GLY A 135 -5.62 10.37 19.34
N PHE A 136 -4.91 9.67 18.48
CA PHE A 136 -5.29 9.49 17.09
C PHE A 136 -5.45 8.01 16.81
N SER A 137 -6.46 7.68 16.02
CA SER A 137 -6.61 6.36 15.44
C SER A 137 -6.76 6.45 13.93
N GLY A 138 -6.35 5.40 13.25
CA GLY A 138 -6.31 5.35 11.81
C GLY A 138 -6.42 3.92 11.34
N SER A 139 -7.13 3.74 10.25
CA SER A 139 -7.26 2.44 9.61
C SER A 139 -7.29 2.66 8.10
N THR A 140 -6.97 1.59 7.38
CA THR A 140 -7.13 1.50 5.93
C THR A 140 -8.25 0.51 5.62
N GLY A 141 -9.05 0.82 4.62
CA GLY A 141 -10.04 -0.11 4.06
C GLY A 141 -9.52 -0.76 2.78
N SER A 142 -10.36 -0.81 1.76
CA SER A 142 -10.01 -1.33 0.42
C SER A 142 -8.89 -0.56 -0.28
N GLY A 143 -8.66 0.71 0.08
CA GLY A 143 -7.55 1.53 -0.44
C GLY A 143 -6.34 1.59 0.50
N VAL A 144 -5.15 1.68 -0.08
CA VAL A 144 -3.90 1.92 0.67
C VAL A 144 -3.68 3.43 0.81
N VAL A 145 -3.81 3.95 2.02
CA VAL A 145 -3.56 5.37 2.33
C VAL A 145 -2.63 5.46 3.52
N ASN A 146 -1.54 6.20 3.36
CA ASN A 146 -0.65 6.52 4.47
C ASN A 146 -1.20 7.70 5.25
N GLN A 147 -1.31 7.53 6.57
CA GLN A 147 -1.89 8.51 7.49
C GLN A 147 -0.79 8.98 8.44
N TYR A 148 -0.43 10.27 8.37
CA TYR A 148 0.67 10.84 9.16
C TYR A 148 0.20 11.98 10.04
N VAL A 149 0.51 11.91 11.34
CA VAL A 149 0.42 13.05 12.26
C VAL A 149 1.80 13.71 12.30
N LEU A 150 1.96 14.85 11.64
CA LEU A 150 3.26 15.54 11.55
C LEU A 150 3.63 16.23 12.87
N GLY A 151 2.64 16.63 13.65
CA GLY A 151 2.79 17.22 14.97
C GLY A 151 1.42 17.50 15.57
N TRP A 152 1.36 17.55 16.90
CA TRP A 152 0.15 17.84 17.64
C TRP A 152 0.49 18.58 18.94
N SER A 153 -0.48 19.31 19.46
CA SER A 153 -0.41 20.00 20.75
C SER A 153 -1.77 19.85 21.40
N PHE A 154 -1.78 19.59 22.70
CA PHE A 154 -3.01 19.38 23.47
C PHE A 154 -2.94 20.16 24.76
N SER A 155 -4.06 20.77 25.13
CA SER A 155 -4.21 21.47 26.39
C SER A 155 -5.64 21.35 26.88
N LYS A 156 -5.81 21.20 28.19
CA LYS A 156 -7.13 21.17 28.84
C LYS A 156 -7.76 22.55 28.99
N SER A 157 -6.96 23.61 28.82
CA SER A 157 -7.44 24.99 28.80
C SER A 157 -6.85 25.72 27.60
N MET A 158 -7.64 26.61 26.98
CA MET A 158 -7.14 27.38 25.84
C MET A 158 -5.96 28.28 26.22
N ALA A 159 -5.92 28.77 27.46
CA ALA A 159 -4.88 29.67 27.96
C ALA A 159 -3.46 29.05 27.96
N SER A 160 -3.35 27.73 28.12
CA SER A 160 -2.05 27.03 28.12
C SER A 160 -1.73 26.31 26.80
N LEU A 161 -2.56 26.47 25.76
CA LEU A 161 -2.33 25.82 24.48
C LEU A 161 -1.12 26.43 23.76
N GLN A 162 -0.05 25.64 23.62
CA GLN A 162 1.12 26.06 22.86
C GLN A 162 0.86 25.90 21.37
N LYS A 163 1.13 26.97 20.61
CA LYS A 163 1.05 26.93 19.15
C LYS A 163 2.16 26.05 18.59
N ILE A 164 1.81 25.17 17.66
CA ILE A 164 2.76 24.33 16.94
C ILE A 164 3.62 25.23 16.04
N ASP A 165 4.94 25.11 16.17
CA ASP A 165 5.89 25.74 15.26
C ASP A 165 5.94 24.96 13.94
N VAL A 166 5.12 25.41 12.99
CA VAL A 166 4.97 24.78 11.67
C VAL A 166 6.30 24.66 10.92
N SER A 167 7.28 25.53 11.19
CA SER A 167 8.59 25.49 10.53
C SER A 167 9.45 24.30 10.95
N LYS A 168 9.16 23.71 12.11
CA LYS A 168 9.89 22.56 12.67
C LYS A 168 9.22 21.22 12.39
N LEU A 169 8.08 21.22 11.71
CA LEU A 169 7.37 19.98 11.41
C LEU A 169 8.14 19.13 10.38
N PRO A 170 8.18 17.80 10.56
CA PRO A 170 8.75 16.90 9.56
C PRO A 170 7.94 16.97 8.27
N LYS A 171 8.59 16.70 7.14
CA LYS A 171 7.90 16.53 5.87
C LYS A 171 7.35 15.11 5.79
N ALA A 172 6.08 14.98 5.43
CA ALA A 172 5.49 13.68 5.14
C ALA A 172 6.28 12.99 4.02
N PRO A 173 6.53 11.67 4.10
CA PRO A 173 7.07 10.92 2.99
C PRO A 173 6.12 11.04 1.81
N TYR A 174 6.56 11.70 0.74
CA TYR A 174 5.82 11.66 -0.51
C TYR A 174 6.01 10.27 -1.11
N PRO A 175 4.94 9.50 -1.40
CA PRO A 175 5.10 8.27 -2.15
C PRO A 175 5.68 8.63 -3.52
N SER A 176 6.99 8.44 -3.67
CA SER A 176 7.64 8.50 -4.97
C SER A 176 6.95 7.44 -5.83
N ASN A 177 6.30 7.88 -6.90
CA ASN A 177 5.88 7.00 -7.99
C ASN A 177 7.14 6.44 -8.65
N LYS A 178 7.84 5.51 -7.98
CA LYS A 178 8.67 4.55 -8.67
C LYS A 178 7.69 3.67 -9.42
N ASN A 179 7.52 3.94 -10.70
CA ASN A 179 6.55 3.28 -11.57
C ASN A 179 6.71 1.76 -11.44
N LYS A 180 5.82 1.08 -10.69
CA LYS A 180 5.84 -0.40 -10.62
C LYS A 180 5.70 -1.02 -12.01
N TYR A 181 5.04 -0.30 -12.93
CA TYR A 181 4.91 -0.66 -14.34
C TYR A 181 6.25 -0.78 -15.07
N THR A 182 7.26 0.04 -14.76
CA THR A 182 8.57 -0.12 -15.42
C THR A 182 9.28 -1.40 -14.97
N SER A 183 9.14 -1.81 -13.71
CA SER A 183 9.69 -3.08 -13.21
C SER A 183 9.07 -4.28 -13.92
N LEU A 184 7.73 -4.32 -14.00
CA LEU A 184 7.01 -5.42 -14.67
C LEU A 184 7.37 -5.55 -16.15
N VAL A 185 7.63 -4.43 -16.84
CA VAL A 185 8.08 -4.47 -18.24
C VAL A 185 9.47 -5.11 -18.37
N TYR A 186 10.42 -4.81 -17.47
CA TYR A 186 11.73 -5.46 -17.48
C TYR A 186 11.65 -6.95 -17.17
N ASP A 187 10.79 -7.36 -16.22
CA ASP A 187 10.57 -8.76 -15.87
C ASP A 187 10.01 -9.56 -17.06
N ILE A 188 9.05 -8.99 -17.79
CA ILE A 188 8.49 -9.58 -19.02
C ILE A 188 9.57 -9.65 -20.12
N LEU A 189 10.35 -8.58 -20.31
CA LEU A 189 11.42 -8.55 -21.32
C LEU A 189 12.48 -9.62 -21.06
N LEU A 190 12.86 -9.80 -19.79
CA LEU A 190 13.81 -10.81 -19.36
C LEU A 190 13.27 -12.23 -19.58
N GLY A 191 11.99 -12.46 -19.27
CA GLY A 191 11.30 -13.72 -19.56
C GLY A 191 11.27 -14.07 -21.04
N LEU A 192 10.96 -13.11 -21.91
CA LEU A 192 10.97 -13.30 -23.37
C LEU A 192 12.37 -13.61 -23.91
N LEU A 193 13.40 -12.92 -23.40
CA LEU A 193 14.78 -13.18 -23.80
C LEU A 193 15.24 -14.59 -23.39
N ALA A 194 14.93 -15.02 -22.17
CA ALA A 194 15.24 -16.36 -21.69
C ALA A 194 14.55 -17.45 -22.54
N PHE A 195 13.29 -17.24 -22.92
CA PHE A 195 12.54 -18.16 -23.77
C PHE A 195 13.16 -18.30 -25.17
N LEU A 196 13.59 -17.18 -25.77
CA LEU A 196 14.24 -17.17 -27.08
C LEU A 196 15.57 -17.93 -27.04
N VAL A 197 16.38 -17.71 -26.00
CA VAL A 197 17.65 -18.42 -25.80
C VAL A 197 17.43 -19.92 -25.62
N LEU A 198 16.45 -20.33 -24.80
CA LEU A 198 16.09 -21.74 -24.63
C LEU A 198 15.61 -22.37 -25.94
N GLY A 199 14.82 -21.65 -26.73
CA GLY A 199 14.38 -22.07 -28.05
C GLY A 199 15.55 -22.31 -29.02
N LEU A 200 16.56 -21.43 -29.02
CA LEU A 200 17.78 -21.60 -29.82
C LEU A 200 18.58 -22.83 -29.38
N PHE A 201 18.78 -23.03 -28.07
CA PHE A 201 19.47 -24.21 -27.55
C PHE A 201 18.72 -25.50 -27.90
N PHE A 202 17.39 -25.51 -27.76
CA PHE A 202 16.56 -26.65 -28.12
C PHE A 202 16.62 -26.94 -29.63
N GLY A 203 16.53 -25.90 -30.46
CA GLY A 203 16.68 -26.02 -31.92
C GLY A 203 18.05 -26.58 -32.32
N ALA A 204 19.13 -26.05 -31.74
CA ALA A 204 20.49 -26.55 -31.96
C ALA A 204 20.67 -27.99 -31.50
N TYR A 205 20.10 -28.37 -30.35
CA TYR A 205 20.09 -29.74 -29.85
C TYR A 205 19.35 -30.68 -30.82
N MET A 206 18.16 -30.29 -31.29
CA MET A 206 17.38 -31.08 -32.24
C MET A 206 18.10 -31.22 -33.58
N TYR A 207 18.73 -30.16 -34.08
CA TYR A 207 19.54 -30.20 -35.28
C TYR A 207 20.71 -31.18 -35.16
N ARG A 208 21.49 -31.09 -34.07
CA ARG A 208 22.59 -32.02 -33.79
C ARG A 208 22.08 -33.47 -33.69
N ARG A 209 20.98 -33.68 -32.98
CA ARG A 209 20.36 -35.01 -32.82
C ARG A 209 19.97 -35.61 -34.18
N ASN A 210 19.38 -34.83 -35.08
CA ASN A 210 19.01 -35.30 -36.42
C ASN A 210 20.23 -35.69 -37.24
N LEU A 211 21.30 -34.88 -37.22
CA LEU A 211 22.57 -35.23 -37.87
C LEU A 211 23.18 -36.52 -37.31
N TYR A 212 23.16 -36.72 -35.99
CA TYR A 212 23.61 -37.97 -35.37
C TYR A 212 22.77 -39.18 -35.82
N ILE A 213 21.45 -39.02 -35.96
CA ILE A 213 20.56 -40.08 -36.44
C ILE A 213 20.89 -40.45 -37.89
N GLU A 214 21.13 -39.46 -38.76
CA GLU A 214 21.52 -39.70 -40.16
C GLU A 214 22.87 -40.40 -40.25
N CYS A 215 23.90 -39.92 -39.54
CA CYS A 215 25.20 -40.58 -39.46
C CYS A 215 25.09 -42.02 -38.93
N ARG A 216 24.29 -42.26 -37.88
CA ARG A 216 24.08 -43.61 -37.34
C ARG A 216 23.40 -44.52 -38.36
N ARG A 217 22.42 -44.03 -39.12
CA ARG A 217 21.76 -44.79 -40.19
C ARG A 217 22.75 -45.17 -41.28
N TRP A 218 23.63 -44.26 -41.70
CA TRP A 218 24.71 -44.54 -42.65
C TRP A 218 25.67 -45.61 -42.15
N ILE A 219 26.19 -45.50 -40.92
CA ILE A 219 27.09 -46.50 -40.32
C ILE A 219 26.40 -47.87 -40.21
N THR A 220 25.13 -47.91 -39.80
CA THR A 220 24.38 -49.16 -39.68
C THR A 220 24.15 -49.82 -41.04
N SER A 221 23.88 -49.01 -42.09
CA SER A 221 23.80 -49.48 -43.48
C SER A 221 25.13 -50.08 -43.95
N LEU A 222 26.25 -49.40 -43.66
CA LEU A 222 27.60 -49.88 -43.99
C LEU A 222 27.94 -51.21 -43.32
N HIS A 223 27.67 -51.33 -42.01
CA HIS A 223 27.88 -52.59 -41.28
C HIS A 223 26.98 -53.72 -41.80
N LYS A 224 25.75 -53.41 -42.23
CA LYS A 224 24.85 -54.40 -42.82
C LYS A 224 25.33 -54.87 -44.19
N ALA A 225 25.83 -53.96 -45.03
CA ALA A 225 26.44 -54.29 -46.31
C ALA A 225 27.69 -55.17 -46.13
N HIS A 226 28.56 -54.82 -45.19
CA HIS A 226 29.79 -55.58 -44.89
C HIS A 226 29.50 -56.95 -44.23
N ARG A 227 28.32 -57.16 -43.63
CA ARG A 227 27.91 -58.47 -43.09
C ARG A 227 27.34 -59.39 -44.17
N ILE A 228 26.79 -58.84 -45.26
CA ILE A 228 26.26 -59.60 -46.40
C ILE A 228 27.38 -60.05 -47.33
N THR A 229 28.42 -59.25 -47.49
CA THR A 229 29.68 -59.66 -48.13
C THR A 229 30.58 -60.31 -47.07
N GLY A 230 30.57 -61.64 -46.94
CA GLY A 230 31.48 -62.36 -46.02
C GLY A 230 32.95 -61.96 -46.21
N PRO A 231 33.84 -62.24 -45.24
CA PRO A 231 35.23 -61.80 -45.32
C PRO A 231 35.91 -62.44 -46.52
N ASN A 232 36.39 -61.62 -47.46
CA ASN A 232 37.22 -62.07 -48.57
C ASN A 232 38.68 -62.19 -48.08
N PRO A 233 39.33 -63.36 -48.15
CA PRO A 233 40.68 -63.56 -47.63
C PRO A 233 41.73 -63.07 -48.64
N ALA A 234 41.74 -61.78 -48.98
CA ALA A 234 42.79 -61.19 -49.82
C ALA A 234 42.79 -59.66 -49.76
N SER A 235 43.24 -59.09 -48.65
CA SER A 235 44.01 -57.81 -48.60
C SER A 235 44.13 -57.35 -47.16
N ARG A 236 45.23 -57.79 -46.53
CA ARG A 236 45.76 -57.14 -45.33
C ARG A 236 46.39 -55.83 -45.81
N ILE A 237 45.72 -54.71 -45.57
CA ILE A 237 46.33 -53.38 -45.65
C ILE A 237 46.18 -52.75 -44.27
N ASP A 238 47.33 -52.64 -43.60
CA ASP A 238 47.47 -51.97 -42.32
C ASP A 238 47.15 -50.48 -42.49
N LEU A 239 46.19 -49.96 -41.72
CA LEU A 239 46.04 -48.53 -41.50
C LEU A 239 46.23 -48.23 -40.03
N VAL A 240 47.45 -47.79 -39.77
CA VAL A 240 47.99 -47.23 -38.54
C VAL A 240 47.17 -46.01 -38.11
N GLY A 241 46.71 -46.04 -36.85
CA GLY A 241 46.66 -44.90 -35.92
C GLY A 241 46.04 -43.57 -36.37
N SER A 242 44.89 -43.23 -35.78
CA SER A 242 44.80 -41.93 -35.10
C SER A 242 43.87 -42.02 -33.89
N VAL A 243 44.42 -41.55 -32.78
CA VAL A 243 43.88 -41.57 -31.42
C VAL A 243 42.61 -40.72 -31.36
N VAL A 244 41.49 -41.36 -31.03
CA VAL A 244 40.33 -40.64 -30.51
C VAL A 244 40.68 -40.22 -29.08
N LYS A 245 41.06 -38.96 -28.89
CA LYS A 245 41.12 -38.38 -27.54
C LYS A 245 39.69 -38.30 -26.98
N PRO A 246 39.40 -38.85 -25.80
CA PRO A 246 38.14 -38.56 -25.12
C PRO A 246 38.20 -37.11 -24.61
N ILE A 247 37.26 -36.28 -25.06
CA ILE A 247 37.00 -34.98 -24.43
C ILE A 247 36.18 -35.29 -23.17
N GLY A 248 36.88 -35.37 -22.03
CA GLY A 248 36.25 -35.33 -20.71
C GLY A 248 35.77 -33.91 -20.44
N LEU A 249 34.45 -33.75 -20.32
CA LEU A 249 33.84 -32.54 -19.76
C LEU A 249 33.65 -32.81 -18.26
N THR A 250 34.58 -32.33 -17.44
CA THR A 250 34.39 -32.23 -15.98
C THR A 250 33.67 -30.92 -15.70
N LEU A 251 32.43 -30.99 -15.19
CA LEU A 251 31.75 -29.84 -14.60
C LEU A 251 32.15 -29.79 -13.12
N GLU A 252 32.99 -28.83 -12.74
CA GLU A 252 33.11 -28.40 -11.35
C GLU A 252 32.16 -27.21 -11.14
N TYR A 253 31.27 -27.37 -10.16
CA TYR A 253 30.42 -26.30 -9.64
C TYR A 253 31.20 -25.51 -8.58
N PHE A 254 31.26 -24.19 -8.73
CA PHE A 254 31.42 -23.25 -7.62
C PHE A 254 30.07 -22.55 -7.40
#